data_AF-A0A1I1XZJ0-F1
#
_entry.id   AF-A0A1I1XZJ0-F1
#
_cell.length_a   1.000
_cell.length_b   1.000
_cell.length_c   1.000
_cell.angle_alpha   90.00
_cell.angle_beta   90.00
_cell.angle_gamma   90.00
#
_symmetry.space_group_name_H-M   'P 1'
#
loop_
_entity.id
_entity.type
_entity.pdbx_description
1 polymer ?
#
loop_
_entity_poly.entity_id
_entity_poly.type
_entity_poly.pdbx_seq_one_letter_code
_entity_poly.pdbx_strand_id
1 'polypeptide(L)'
;GTRVRADKAYCSQKHHDALKSRGIKNGIQDKAVKNKPLTQRQLQRNSLIAKVRYVVERTFGSQTRWFGSKVLRYRGNAKAHAWHILQAIAYNLKRLPKLYVDKQIQAQSWE
;
A
#
# COMPACT_ATOMS: atom_id res chain seq x y z
N GLY A 1 16.97 -0.89 10.47
CA GLY A 1 16.26 -2.14 10.09
C GLY A 1 14.98 -1.82 9.36
N THR A 2 14.85 -2.35 8.14
CA THR A 2 13.67 -2.25 7.26
C THR A 2 12.42 -2.77 7.96
N ARG A 3 11.27 -2.13 7.75
CA ARG A 3 9.97 -2.52 8.35
C ARG A 3 9.03 -3.05 7.28
N VAL A 4 8.49 -4.25 7.48
CA VAL A 4 7.41 -4.78 6.63
C VAL A 4 6.10 -4.09 7.00
N ARG A 5 5.35 -3.61 6.01
CA ARG A 5 4.02 -3.00 6.18
C ARG A 5 3.00 -3.91 5.52
N ALA A 6 2.19 -4.62 6.31
CA ALA A 6 1.19 -5.55 5.78
C ALA A 6 -0.15 -5.43 6.52
N ASP A 7 -1.22 -5.89 5.89
CA ASP A 7 -2.54 -5.98 6.53
C ASP A 7 -2.62 -7.13 7.55
N LYS A 8 -3.77 -7.20 8.21
CA LYS A 8 -4.11 -8.20 9.21
C LYS A 8 -4.26 -9.63 8.66
N ALA A 9 -4.37 -9.84 7.34
CA ALA A 9 -4.44 -11.19 6.77
C ALA A 9 -3.11 -11.92 6.95
N TYR A 10 -2.00 -11.18 7.01
CA TYR A 10 -0.66 -11.72 7.31
C TYR A 10 -0.36 -11.81 8.81
N CYS A 11 -1.32 -11.55 9.70
CA CYS A 11 -1.13 -11.65 11.14
C CYS A 11 -1.15 -13.12 11.57
N SER A 12 0.01 -13.77 11.52
CA SER A 12 0.21 -15.14 12.00
C SER A 12 1.53 -15.27 12.77
N GLN A 13 1.58 -16.24 13.69
CA GLN A 13 2.79 -16.52 14.47
C GLN A 13 3.97 -16.86 13.56
N LYS A 14 3.75 -17.67 12.52
CA LYS A 14 4.74 -18.00 11.49
C LYS A 14 5.37 -16.76 10.86
N HIS A 15 4.56 -15.74 10.56
CA HIS A 15 5.09 -14.48 10.01
C HIS A 15 5.87 -13.69 11.05
N HIS A 16 5.42 -13.65 12.31
CA HIS A 16 6.14 -12.97 13.39
C HIS A 16 7.52 -13.59 13.62
N ASP A 17 7.60 -14.92 13.69
CA ASP A 17 8.85 -15.65 13.90
C ASP A 17 9.81 -15.47 12.72
N ALA A 18 9.29 -15.54 11.49
CA ALA A 18 10.08 -15.31 10.28
C ALA A 18 10.63 -13.88 10.18
N LEU A 19 9.89 -12.87 10.65
CA LEU A 19 10.37 -11.49 10.68
C LEU A 19 11.43 -11.31 11.77
N LYS A 20 11.22 -11.92 12.93
CA LYS A 20 12.15 -11.87 14.06
C LYS A 20 13.49 -12.53 13.71
N SER A 21 13.46 -13.74 13.13
CA SER A 21 14.68 -14.47 12.73
C SER A 21 15.51 -13.73 11.68
N ARG A 22 14.87 -12.89 10.86
CA ARG A 22 15.53 -12.05 9.84
C ARG A 22 15.91 -10.65 10.34
N GLY A 23 15.66 -10.31 11.60
CA GLY A 23 15.91 -8.97 12.14
C GLY A 23 15.06 -7.85 11.52
N ILE A 24 13.92 -8.19 10.92
CA ILE A 24 13.03 -7.26 10.22
C ILE A 24 11.99 -6.72 11.20
N LYS A 25 11.79 -5.39 11.20
CA LYS A 25 10.77 -4.78 12.06
C LYS A 25 9.38 -5.20 11.59
N ASN A 26 8.61 -5.78 12.51
CA ASN A 26 7.24 -6.19 12.25
C ASN A 26 6.30 -4.98 12.22
N GLY A 27 5.73 -4.70 11.04
CA GLY A 27 4.64 -3.74 10.84
C GLY A 27 3.43 -4.37 10.15
N ILE A 28 3.17 -5.65 10.45
CA ILE A 28 1.90 -6.31 10.16
C ILE A 28 0.84 -5.77 11.13
N GLN A 29 -0.36 -5.50 10.64
CA GLN A 29 -1.48 -5.08 11.48
C GLN A 29 -1.94 -6.21 12.41
N ASP A 30 -2.22 -5.86 13.66
CA ASP A 30 -2.78 -6.77 14.65
C ASP A 30 -4.19 -7.20 14.26
N LYS A 31 -4.48 -8.49 14.43
CA LYS A 31 -5.79 -9.10 14.13
C LYS A 31 -6.49 -9.44 15.46
N ALA A 32 -7.75 -9.02 15.59
CA ALA A 32 -8.60 -9.46 16.69
C ALA A 32 -8.84 -10.98 16.60
N VAL A 33 -8.87 -11.66 17.75
CA VAL A 33 -9.19 -13.10 17.82
C VAL A 33 -10.46 -13.30 18.62
N LYS A 34 -11.07 -14.49 18.51
CA LYS A 34 -12.33 -14.81 19.20
C LYS A 34 -12.20 -14.47 20.70
N ASN A 35 -13.16 -13.71 21.21
CA ASN A 35 -13.24 -13.26 22.61
C ASN A 35 -12.06 -12.39 23.10
N LYS A 36 -11.21 -11.86 22.19
CA LYS A 36 -10.13 -10.94 22.54
C LYS A 36 -10.10 -9.77 21.55
N PRO A 37 -10.79 -8.66 21.87
CA PRO A 37 -10.75 -7.46 21.05
C PRO A 37 -9.34 -6.84 21.05
N LEU A 38 -9.07 -6.00 20.06
CA LEU A 38 -7.81 -5.26 20.02
C LEU A 38 -7.75 -4.25 21.15
N THR A 39 -6.59 -4.16 21.80
CA THR A 39 -6.28 -3.12 22.77
C THR A 39 -6.17 -1.75 22.08
N GLN A 40 -6.33 -0.67 22.85
CA GLN A 40 -6.17 0.70 22.33
C GLN A 40 -4.79 0.91 21.66
N ARG A 41 -3.74 0.33 22.26
CA ARG A 41 -2.38 0.40 21.70
C ARG A 41 -2.27 -0.32 20.35
N GLN A 42 -2.91 -1.47 20.19
CA GLN A 42 -2.96 -2.19 18.91
C GLN A 42 -3.76 -1.42 17.85
N LEU A 43 -4.87 -0.79 18.24
CA LEU A 43 -5.66 0.06 17.34
C LEU A 43 -4.84 1.26 16.84
N GLN A 44 -4.15 1.96 17.73
CA GLN A 44 -3.26 3.06 17.38
C GLN A 44 -2.14 2.60 16.43
N ARG A 45 -1.48 1.48 16.74
CA ARG A 45 -0.49 0.86 15.87
C ARG A 45 -1.05 0.54 14.49
N ASN A 46 -2.24 -0.07 14.43
CA ASN A 46 -2.92 -0.42 13.19
C ASN A 46 -3.25 0.81 12.35
N SER A 47 -3.68 1.91 12.99
CA SER A 47 -3.93 3.19 12.32
C SER A 47 -2.65 3.75 11.67
N LEU A 48 -1.52 3.73 12.39
CA LEU A 48 -0.24 4.18 11.85
C LEU A 48 0.25 3.30 10.67
N ILE A 49 0.00 1.99 10.72
CA ILE A 49 0.30 1.10 9.59
C ILE A 49 -0.64 1.36 8.41
N ALA A 50 -1.93 1.56 8.68
CA ALA A 50 -2.95 1.84 7.66
C ALA A 50 -2.65 3.13 6.89
N LYS A 51 -2.23 4.21 7.57
CA LYS A 51 -1.84 5.47 6.93
C LYS A 51 -0.76 5.27 5.86
N VAL A 52 0.21 4.40 6.12
CA VAL A 52 1.26 4.09 5.14
C VAL A 52 0.73 3.20 4.00
N ARG A 53 -0.04 2.17 4.32
CA ARG A 53 -0.62 1.25 3.30
C ARG A 53 -1.59 1.95 2.36
N TYR A 54 -2.31 2.94 2.88
CA TYR A 54 -3.30 3.72 2.15
C TYR A 54 -2.74 4.38 0.89
N VAL A 55 -1.47 4.79 0.88
CA VAL A 55 -0.84 5.36 -0.34
C VAL A 55 -0.84 4.34 -1.47
N VAL A 56 -0.46 3.10 -1.17
CA VAL A 56 -0.40 1.99 -2.13
C VAL A 56 -1.81 1.60 -2.58
N GLU A 57 -2.72 1.42 -1.63
CA GLU A 57 -4.12 1.05 -1.90
C GLU A 57 -4.82 2.12 -2.76
N ARG A 58 -4.58 3.40 -2.47
CA ARG A 58 -5.10 4.52 -3.27
C ARG A 58 -4.60 4.44 -4.71
N THR A 59 -3.31 4.16 -4.94
CA THR A 59 -2.76 4.03 -6.30
C THR A 59 -3.45 2.92 -7.09
N PHE A 60 -3.61 1.72 -6.52
CA PHE A 60 -4.32 0.63 -7.19
C PHE A 60 -5.83 0.90 -7.37
N GLY A 61 -6.44 1.59 -6.40
CA GLY A 61 -7.83 2.04 -6.51
C GLY A 61 -8.01 3.06 -7.66
N SER A 62 -7.07 3.98 -7.82
CA SER A 62 -7.06 4.92 -8.95
C SER A 62 -6.82 4.21 -10.27
N GLN A 63 -5.90 3.24 -10.35
CA GLN A 63 -5.71 2.44 -11.56
C GLN A 63 -6.99 1.69 -11.94
N THR A 64 -7.66 1.11 -10.94
CA THR A 64 -8.95 0.43 -11.13
C THR A 64 -10.01 1.37 -11.65
N ARG A 65 -10.13 2.56 -11.04
CA ARG A 65 -11.15 3.55 -11.38
C ARG A 65 -10.91 4.21 -12.74
N TRP A 66 -9.66 4.51 -13.10
CA TRP A 66 -9.34 5.27 -14.30
C TRP A 66 -9.06 4.40 -15.52
N PHE A 67 -8.54 3.20 -15.33
CA PHE A 67 -8.08 2.33 -16.43
C PHE A 67 -8.76 0.96 -16.43
N GLY A 68 -9.72 0.70 -15.54
CA GLY A 68 -10.44 -0.57 -15.49
C GLY A 68 -9.54 -1.76 -15.11
N SER A 69 -8.49 -1.53 -14.32
CA SER A 69 -7.46 -2.54 -14.01
C SER A 69 -7.89 -3.68 -13.09
N LYS A 70 -9.17 -3.78 -12.72
CA LYS A 70 -9.67 -4.84 -11.83
C LYS A 70 -9.60 -6.23 -12.46
N VAL A 71 -9.68 -6.30 -13.79
CA VAL A 71 -9.70 -7.56 -14.55
C VAL A 71 -8.59 -7.56 -15.57
N LEU A 72 -7.72 -8.57 -15.52
CA LEU A 72 -6.68 -8.78 -16.51
C LEU A 72 -7.27 -9.48 -17.74
N ARG A 73 -7.13 -8.86 -18.92
CA ARG A 73 -7.63 -9.40 -20.19
C ARG A 73 -6.66 -10.39 -20.84
N TYR A 74 -5.38 -10.30 -20.52
CA TYR A 74 -4.33 -11.06 -21.18
C TYR A 74 -3.99 -12.33 -20.42
N ARG A 75 -3.78 -13.42 -21.15
CA ARG A 75 -3.29 -14.69 -20.59
C ARG A 75 -1.77 -14.77 -20.69
N GLY A 76 -1.14 -15.28 -19.63
CA GLY A 76 0.30 -15.51 -19.54
C GLY A 76 1.05 -14.40 -18.79
N ASN A 77 2.06 -14.81 -18.02
CA ASN A 77 2.79 -13.94 -17.09
C ASN A 77 3.48 -12.76 -17.78
N ALA A 78 4.11 -12.99 -18.95
CA ALA A 78 4.79 -11.92 -19.68
C ALA A 78 3.83 -10.80 -20.11
N LYS A 79 2.67 -11.16 -20.65
CA LYS A 79 1.64 -10.19 -21.06
C LYS A 79 1.01 -9.49 -19.86
N ALA A 80 0.75 -10.22 -18.78
CA ALA A 80 0.25 -9.66 -17.53
C ALA A 80 1.23 -8.61 -16.96
N HIS A 81 2.51 -8.95 -16.93
CA HIS A 81 3.56 -8.06 -16.45
C HIS A 81 3.67 -6.78 -17.29
N ALA A 82 3.74 -6.92 -18.62
CA ALA A 82 3.77 -5.78 -19.54
C ALA A 82 2.55 -4.87 -19.36
N TRP A 83 1.35 -5.45 -19.23
CA TRP A 83 0.13 -4.70 -18.98
C TRP A 83 0.16 -3.90 -17.68
N HIS A 84 0.62 -4.51 -16.58
CA HIS A 84 0.75 -3.82 -15.29
C HIS A 84 1.78 -2.67 -15.35
N ILE A 85 2.89 -2.84 -16.07
CA ILE A 85 3.87 -1.76 -16.29
C ILE A 85 3.23 -0.60 -17.04
N LEU A 86 2.55 -0.89 -18.15
CA LEU A 86 1.88 0.13 -18.95
C LEU A 86 0.84 0.92 -18.14
N GLN A 87 0.09 0.24 -17.27
CA GLN A 87 -0.84 0.89 -16.35
C GLN A 87 -0.16 1.77 -15.32
N ALA A 88 0.98 1.33 -14.77
CA ALA A 88 1.75 2.14 -13.84
C ALA A 88 2.27 3.42 -14.51
N ILE A 89 2.74 3.32 -15.76
CA ILE A 89 3.15 4.47 -16.58
C ILE A 89 1.96 5.40 -16.83
N ALA A 90 0.84 4.87 -17.30
CA ALA A 90 -0.37 5.65 -17.56
C ALA A 90 -0.89 6.36 -16.30
N TYR A 91 -0.86 5.69 -15.15
CA TYR A 91 -1.20 6.29 -13.86
C TYR A 91 -0.29 7.47 -13.51
N ASN A 92 1.02 7.31 -13.68
CA ASN A 92 1.99 8.37 -13.39
C ASN A 92 1.77 9.58 -14.31
N LEU A 93 1.59 9.34 -15.62
CA LEU A 93 1.30 10.40 -16.60
C LEU A 93 0.01 11.15 -16.25
N LYS A 94 -1.07 10.44 -15.89
CA LYS A 94 -2.34 11.07 -15.49
C LYS A 94 -2.22 11.88 -14.21
N ARG A 95 -1.37 11.47 -13.27
CA ARG A 95 -1.17 12.16 -11.98
C ARG A 95 -0.23 13.37 -12.08
N LEU A 96 0.65 13.38 -13.08
CA LEU A 96 1.72 14.37 -13.23
C LEU A 96 1.24 15.83 -13.22
N PRO A 97 0.19 16.23 -13.97
CA PRO A 97 -0.24 17.63 -13.99
C PRO A 97 -0.65 18.15 -12.61
N LYS A 98 -1.36 17.32 -11.83
CA LYS A 98 -1.75 17.68 -10.46
C LYS A 98 -0.53 17.87 -9.57
N LEU A 99 0.43 16.94 -9.62
CA LEU A 99 1.65 17.03 -8.81
C LEU A 99 2.49 18.26 -9.16
N TYR A 100 2.51 18.62 -10.44
CA TYR A 100 3.18 19.83 -10.90
C TYR A 100 2.54 21.08 -10.29
N VAL A 101 1.21 21.22 -10.41
CA VAL A 101 0.46 22.36 -9.84
C VAL A 101 0.61 22.43 -8.31
N ASP A 102 0.44 21.31 -7.61
CA ASP A 102 0.59 21.25 -6.15
C ASP A 102 1.98 21.73 -5.71
N LYS A 103 3.04 21.39 -6.47
CA LYS A 103 4.42 21.83 -6.19
C LYS A 103 4.62 23.32 -6.43
N GLN A 104 4.00 23.89 -7.48
CA GLN A 104 4.08 25.34 -7.76
C GLN A 104 3.38 26.16 -6.67
N ILE A 105 2.16 25.75 -6.28
CA ILE A 105 1.42 26.40 -5.18
C ILE A 105 2.24 26.36 -3.89
N GLN A 106 2.85 25.21 -3.58
CA GLN A 106 3.70 25.11 -2.40
C GLN A 106 4.88 26.07 -2.49
N ALA A 107 5.59 26.15 -3.62
CA ALA A 107 6.72 27.07 -3.78
C ALA A 107 6.32 28.54 -3.57
N GLN A 108 5.16 28.96 -4.09
CA GLN A 108 4.63 30.32 -3.94
C GLN A 108 4.18 30.66 -2.51
N SER A 109 3.82 29.66 -1.69
CA SER A 109 3.40 29.89 -0.30
C SER A 109 4.56 30.11 0.70
N TRP A 110 5.80 29.92 0.26
CA TRP A 110 7.01 30.18 1.05
C TRP A 110 7.74 31.47 0.64
N GLU A 111 7.19 32.20 -0.33
CA GLU A 111 7.56 33.58 -0.70
C GLU A 111 6.62 34.57 -0.01
#